data_AF-A0A2E2YNU7-F1
#
_entry.id   AF-A0A2E2YNU7-F1
#
_cell.length_a   1.000
_cell.length_b   1.000
_cell.length_c   1.000
_cell.angle_alpha   90.00
_cell.angle_beta   90.00
_cell.angle_gamma   90.00
#
_symmetry.space_group_name_H-M   'P 1'
#
loop_
_entity.id
_entity.type
_entity.pdbx_description
1 polymer ?
#
loop_
_entity_poly.entity_id
_entity_poly.type
_entity_poly.pdbx_seq_one_letter_code
_entity_poly.pdbx_strand_id
1 'polypeptide(L)'
;MTPGPWELLIILAIVLLIFGPRRLKSLGSDLGNAIKGFRSAMSEKEDPSQPAEDPRIIPNESNSSASADSTTEQETAKQKQDV
;
A
#
# COMPACT_ATOMS: atom_id res chain seq x y z
N MET A 1 -7.91 12.23 30.78
CA MET A 1 -7.61 10.79 30.83
C MET A 1 -7.37 10.34 29.40
N THR A 2 -6.12 10.08 29.01
CA THR A 2 -5.80 9.56 27.67
C THR A 2 -5.98 8.04 27.69
N PRO A 3 -6.70 7.45 26.72
CA PRO A 3 -6.79 6.00 26.63
C PRO A 3 -5.39 5.41 26.54
N GLY A 4 -5.17 4.28 27.21
CA GLY A 4 -3.89 3.60 27.21
C GLY A 4 -3.63 2.90 25.87
N PRO A 5 -2.41 2.35 25.69
CA PRO A 5 -2.03 1.65 24.48
C PRO A 5 -2.93 0.43 24.17
N TRP A 6 -3.45 -0.22 25.21
CA TRP A 6 -4.32 -1.39 25.09
C TRP A 6 -5.71 -1.03 24.55
N GLU A 7 -6.29 0.09 25.00
CA GLU A 7 -7.56 0.59 24.51
C GLU A 7 -7.46 1.05 23.05
N LEU A 8 -6.34 1.69 22.69
CA LEU A 8 -6.07 2.12 21.31
C LEU A 8 -6.03 0.93 20.33
N LEU A 9 -5.46 -0.21 20.72
CA LEU A 9 -5.45 -1.42 19.88
C LEU A 9 -6.86 -1.97 19.64
N ILE A 10 -7.72 -1.96 20.68
CA ILE A 10 -9.11 -2.41 20.56
C ILE A 10 -9.89 -1.51 19.60
N ILE A 11 -9.73 -0.19 19.73
CA ILE A 11 -10.37 0.78 18.84
C ILE A 11 -9.90 0.58 17.39
N LEU A 12 -8.59 0.38 17.18
CA LEU A 12 -8.01 0.10 15.87
C LEU A 12 -8.60 -1.16 15.23
N ALA A 13 -8.76 -2.23 16.02
CA ALA A 13 -9.36 -3.48 15.54
C ALA A 13 -10.80 -3.29 15.05
N ILE A 14 -11.61 -2.51 15.77
CA ILE A 14 -12.99 -2.19 15.38
C ILE A 14 -13.01 -1.38 14.07
N VAL A 15 -12.15 -0.36 13.95
CA VAL A 15 -12.03 0.44 12.73
C VAL A 15 -11.63 -0.44 11.54
N LEU A 16 -10.68 -1.35 11.72
CA LEU A 16 -10.28 -2.31 10.67
C LEU A 16 -11.42 -3.25 10.27
N LEU A 17 -12.32 -3.61 11.19
CA LEU A 17 -13.49 -4.44 10.88
C LEU A 17 -14.51 -3.68 10.01
N ILE A 18 -14.74 -2.39 10.31
CA ILE A 18 -15.71 -1.55 9.61
C ILE A 18 -15.20 -1.15 8.22
N PHE A 19 -13.97 -0.66 8.15
CA PHE A 19 -13.39 -0.16 6.89
C PHE A 19 -12.73 -1.27 6.06
N GLY A 20 -12.38 -2.39 6.70
CA GLY A 20 -11.61 -3.47 6.11
C GLY A 20 -10.11 -3.13 5.97
N PRO A 21 -9.21 -4.12 6.13
CA PRO A 21 -7.76 -3.89 6.02
C PRO A 21 -7.33 -3.46 4.61
N ARG A 22 -8.08 -3.84 3.57
CA ARG A 22 -7.79 -3.50 2.17
C ARG A 22 -7.84 -1.98 1.91
N ARG A 23 -8.83 -1.28 2.48
CA ARG A 23 -8.99 0.18 2.32
C ARG A 23 -7.95 0.93 3.14
N LEU A 24 -7.64 0.47 4.35
CA LEU A 24 -6.59 1.05 5.17
C LEU A 24 -5.20 0.86 4.56
N LYS A 25 -4.93 -0.26 3.88
CA LYS A 25 -3.65 -0.47 3.20
C LYS A 25 -3.46 0.49 2.01
N SER A 26 -4.48 0.69 1.18
CA SER A 26 -4.38 1.62 0.05
C SER A 26 -4.21 3.07 0.52
N LEU A 27 -5.09 3.53 1.41
CA LEU A 27 -5.03 4.90 1.95
C LEU A 27 -3.81 5.13 2.83
N GLY A 28 -3.42 4.13 3.63
CA GLY A 28 -2.25 4.20 4.50
C GLY A 28 -0.92 4.19 3.74
N SER A 29 -0.85 3.53 2.59
CA SER A 29 0.33 3.59 1.71
C SER A 29 0.56 5.02 1.19
N ASP A 30 -0.50 5.66 0.69
CA ASP A 30 -0.43 7.00 0.12
C ASP A 30 -0.12 8.05 1.21
N LEU A 31 -0.84 7.98 2.34
CA LEU A 31 -0.61 8.86 3.48
C LEU A 31 0.76 8.61 4.14
N GLY A 32 1.17 7.35 4.23
CA GLY A 32 2.47 6.96 4.78
C GLY A 32 3.63 7.49 3.95
N ASN A 33 3.54 7.43 2.62
CA ASN A 33 4.55 7.99 1.72
C ASN A 33 4.64 9.52 1.87
N ALA A 34 3.50 10.23 1.97
CA ALA A 34 3.48 11.66 2.19
C ALA A 34 4.10 12.07 3.54
N ILE A 35 3.74 11.36 4.62
CA ILE A 35 4.27 11.60 5.97
C ILE A 35 5.77 11.25 6.02
N LYS A 36 6.22 10.20 5.33
CA LYS A 36 7.64 9.82 5.25
C LYS A 36 8.47 10.93 4.61
N GLY A 37 8.03 11.47 3.47
CA GLY A 37 8.69 12.61 2.83
C GLY A 37 8.72 13.86 3.71
N PHE A 38 7.62 14.15 4.42
CA PHE A 38 7.58 15.25 5.39
C PHE A 38 8.57 15.05 6.54
N ARG A 39 8.65 13.84 7.10
CA ARG A 39 9.60 13.53 8.17
C ARG A 39 11.05 13.65 7.69
N SER A 40 11.37 13.11 6.52
CA SER A 40 12.70 13.22 5.92
C SER A 40 13.12 14.68 5.72
N ALA A 41 12.25 15.51 5.14
CA ALA A 41 12.53 16.93 4.91
C ALA A 41 12.62 17.75 6.21
N MET A 42 11.94 17.33 7.27
CA MET A 42 12.06 17.94 8.60
C MET A 42 13.39 17.56 9.25
N SER A 43 13.80 16.29 9.17
CA SER A 43 15.05 15.79 9.73
C SER A 43 16.30 16.31 8.98
N GLU A 44 16.21 16.54 7.67
CA GLU A 44 17.31 17.13 6.87
C GLU A 44 17.61 18.59 7.24
N LYS A 45 16.63 19.33 7.79
CA LYS A 45 16.85 20.69 8.31
C LYS A 45 17.54 20.70 9.68
N GLU A 46 17.49 19.59 10.41
CA GLU A 46 18.08 19.46 11.74
C GLU A 46 19.50 18.85 11.69
N ASP A 47 19.85 18.12 10.62
CA ASP A 47 21.19 17.55 10.42
C ASP A 47 21.65 17.65 8.95
N PRO A 48 22.62 18.53 8.63
CA PRO A 48 23.09 18.74 7.25
C PRO A 48 24.00 17.61 6.71
N SER A 49 24.17 16.49 7.44
CA SER A 49 25.18 15.46 7.12
C SER A 49 24.60 14.14 6.58
N GLN A 50 23.29 14.03 6.38
CA GLN A 50 22.66 12.79 5.91
C GLN A 50 22.26 12.88 4.43
N PRO A 51 22.77 11.99 3.55
CA PRO A 51 22.31 11.90 2.17
C PRO A 51 20.83 11.52 2.14
N ALA A 52 20.04 12.27 1.36
CA ALA A 52 18.68 11.92 1.03
C ALA A 52 18.66 10.54 0.33
N GLU A 53 18.25 9.50 1.06
CA GLU A 53 18.00 8.18 0.51
C GLU A 53 16.84 8.29 -0.50
N ASP A 54 17.19 8.30 -1.79
CA ASP A 54 16.29 8.20 -2.94
C ASP A 54 15.31 7.03 -2.73
N PRO A 55 14.02 7.29 -2.48
CA PRO A 55 13.03 6.23 -2.47
C PRO A 55 12.86 5.81 -3.93
N ARG A 56 13.65 4.81 -4.35
CA ARG A 56 13.40 4.03 -5.56
C ARG A 56 11.92 3.66 -5.54
N ILE A 57 11.15 4.35 -6.37
CA ILE A 57 9.80 3.97 -6.72
C ILE A 57 9.94 2.59 -7.33
N ILE A 58 9.57 1.55 -6.57
CA ILE A 58 9.41 0.21 -7.09
C ILE A 58 8.32 0.36 -8.17
N PRO A 59 8.61 0.11 -9.46
CA PRO A 59 7.55 0.00 -10.44
C PRO A 59 6.61 -1.08 -9.91
N ASN A 60 5.37 -0.70 -9.65
CA ASN A 60 4.31 -1.62 -9.29
C ASN A 60 4.01 -2.51 -10.50
N GLU A 61 4.89 -3.46 -10.79
CA GLU A 61 4.58 -4.63 -11.58
C GLU A 61 3.97 -5.66 -10.62
N SER A 62 2.75 -5.37 -10.14
CA SER A 62 1.91 -6.37 -9.48
C SER A 62 1.13 -7.12 -10.55
N ASN A 63 1.87 -7.84 -11.40
CA ASN A 63 1.39 -9.10 -11.92
C ASN A 63 2.02 -10.22 -11.08
N SER A 64 1.41 -10.53 -9.94
CA SER A 64 1.39 -11.89 -9.41
C SER A 64 0.36 -12.02 -8.28
N SER A 65 -0.74 -12.68 -8.65
CA SER A 65 -1.18 -13.90 -7.98
C SER A 65 -1.29 -13.86 -6.46
N ALA A 66 -2.50 -13.58 -5.98
CA ALA A 66 -3.05 -14.29 -4.84
C ALA A 66 -4.41 -14.83 -5.27
N SER A 67 -4.46 -16.16 -5.43
CA SER A 67 -5.55 -16.98 -5.92
C SER A 67 -6.91 -16.63 -5.31
N ALA A 68 -7.87 -16.35 -6.17
CA ALA A 68 -9.27 -16.73 -6.00
C ALA A 68 -9.74 -17.14 -7.40
N ASP A 69 -9.37 -18.37 -7.77
CA ASP A 69 -9.90 -19.07 -8.92
C ASP A 69 -11.40 -19.32 -8.67
N SER A 70 -12.25 -18.58 -9.38
CA SER A 70 -13.66 -18.91 -9.56
C SER A 70 -14.10 -18.34 -10.90
N THR A 71 -14.19 -19.24 -11.89
CA THR A 71 -15.11 -19.19 -13.03
C THR A 71 -14.92 -18.04 -14.03
N THR A 72 -14.38 -18.36 -15.22
CA THR A 72 -15.13 -18.36 -16.49
C THR A 72 -14.19 -18.72 -17.64
N GLU A 73 -14.35 -19.97 -18.07
CA GLU A 73 -14.27 -20.53 -19.42
C GLU A 73 -13.67 -19.65 -20.55
N GLN A 74 -12.58 -20.18 -21.13
CA GLN A 74 -12.15 -19.88 -22.49
C GLN A 74 -13.17 -20.41 -23.50
N GLU A 75 -13.61 -19.59 -24.45
CA GLU A 75 -13.90 -20.07 -25.81
C GLU A 75 -13.61 -18.96 -26.86
N THR A 76 -12.45 -19.11 -27.50
CA THR A 76 -12.20 -19.01 -28.95
C THR A 76 -12.51 -17.73 -29.73
N ALA A 77 -11.48 -16.94 -30.05
CA ALA A 77 -11.43 -16.15 -31.30
C ALA A 77 -10.02 -15.60 -31.64
N LYS A 78 -9.11 -16.42 -32.21
CA LYS A 78 -8.11 -15.94 -33.19
C LYS A 78 -7.37 -17.10 -33.89
N GLN A 79 -7.68 -17.36 -35.16
CA GLN A 79 -6.70 -17.89 -36.11
C GLN A 79 -6.98 -17.33 -37.51
N LYS A 80 -6.38 -16.17 -37.78
CA LYS A 80 -6.09 -15.68 -39.12
C LYS A 80 -4.65 -16.15 -39.36
N GLN A 81 -4.48 -17.12 -40.25
CA GLN A 81 -3.18 -17.58 -40.74
C GLN A 81 -3.11 -17.28 -42.23
N ASP A 82 -1.92 -16.87 -42.61
CA ASP A 82 -1.52 -16.13 -43.78
C ASP A 82 -1.75 -16.84 -45.13
N VAL A 83 -1.76 -15.98 -46.14
CA VAL A 83 -1.66 -16.21 -47.58
C VAL A 83 -0.28 -16.75 -47.92
#